data_AF-A0A7X6DGS2-F1
#
_entry.id   AF-A0A7X6DGS2-F1
#
_cell.length_a   1.000
_cell.length_b   1.000
_cell.length_c   1.000
_cell.angle_alpha   90.00
_cell.angle_beta   90.00
_cell.angle_gamma   90.00
#
_symmetry.space_group_name_H-M   'P 1'
#
loop_
_entity.id
_entity.type
_entity.pdbx_description
1 polymer ?
#
loop_
_entity_poly.entity_id
_entity_poly.type
_entity_poly.pdbx_seq_one_letter_code
_entity_poly.pdbx_strand_id
1 'polypeptide(L)'
;MRNLEHPQPTSYLFELDLTAAHLAALEHERGGGELSFEVELHATATQQEQHVLTTAILTYTSHLSEWSRVLNEFGYADLMVIGIPIQRGGAPDLLGDARDRLSRAYQDILHGRYDDAVGRARKVIEGIWAVTGADKDAALAAKEYFAGDRKKMTKDQRALFVQEAVRHYAHPPHHVEDDGNDAWYSAEDAAFTVALASAVLAQASSQLHGSRARRSE
;
A
#
# COMPACT_ATOMS: atom_id res chain seq x y z
N MET A 1 25.77 55.69 -11.66
CA MET A 1 24.96 54.51 -11.30
C MET A 1 24.74 53.70 -12.58
N ARG A 2 25.37 52.53 -12.72
CA ARG A 2 25.12 51.61 -13.85
C ARG A 2 23.86 50.80 -13.54
N ASN A 3 22.86 50.87 -14.41
CA ASN A 3 21.75 49.92 -14.40
C ASN A 3 22.31 48.52 -14.63
N LEU A 4 22.15 47.63 -13.65
CA LEU A 4 22.35 46.20 -13.84
C LEU A 4 21.13 45.71 -14.61
N GLU A 5 21.31 45.43 -15.91
CA GLU A 5 20.33 44.65 -16.65
C GLU A 5 20.19 43.30 -15.97
N HIS A 6 19.00 43.00 -15.45
CA HIS A 6 18.72 41.68 -14.90
C HIS A 6 18.75 40.68 -16.06
N PRO A 7 19.59 39.63 -16.01
CA PRO A 7 19.58 38.60 -17.03
C PRO A 7 18.19 37.98 -17.12
N GLN A 8 17.66 37.91 -18.34
CA GLN A 8 16.41 37.20 -18.61
C GLN A 8 16.59 35.73 -18.18
N PRO A 9 15.61 35.13 -17.50
CA PRO A 9 15.69 33.73 -17.14
C PRO A 9 15.73 32.87 -18.42
N THR A 10 16.83 32.14 -18.62
CA THR A 10 16.93 31.10 -19.66
C THR A 10 16.40 29.79 -19.09
N SER A 11 15.43 29.18 -19.76
CA SER A 11 14.92 27.86 -19.41
C SER A 11 15.57 26.80 -20.28
N TYR A 12 15.98 25.70 -19.65
CA TYR A 12 16.52 24.51 -20.32
C TYR A 12 15.58 23.33 -20.04
N LEU A 13 15.27 22.54 -21.07
CA LEU A 13 14.49 21.32 -20.95
C LEU A 13 15.44 20.13 -21.05
N PHE A 14 15.35 19.23 -20.07
CA PHE A 14 16.05 17.95 -20.06
C PHE A 14 15.01 16.84 -20.17
N GLU A 15 15.22 15.93 -21.11
CA GLU A 15 14.34 14.79 -21.36
C GLU A 15 15.11 13.49 -21.13
N LEU A 16 14.44 12.50 -20.54
CA LEU A 16 14.98 11.17 -20.30
C LEU A 16 13.98 10.14 -20.84
N ASP A 17 14.40 9.41 -21.87
CA ASP A 17 13.60 8.32 -22.42
C ASP A 17 13.70 7.08 -21.53
N LEU A 18 12.55 6.64 -21.02
CA LEU A 18 12.45 5.44 -20.20
C LEU A 18 11.91 4.27 -21.02
N THR A 19 12.63 3.14 -20.95
CA THR A 19 12.15 1.87 -21.50
C THR A 19 11.24 1.17 -20.47
N ALA A 20 10.47 0.17 -20.89
CA ALA A 20 9.69 -0.65 -19.97
C ALA A 20 10.56 -1.32 -18.88
N ALA A 21 11.80 -1.72 -19.22
CA ALA A 21 12.74 -2.26 -18.25
C ALA A 21 13.21 -1.20 -17.23
N HIS A 22 13.41 0.05 -17.66
CA HIS A 22 13.72 1.16 -16.74
C HIS A 22 12.53 1.47 -15.83
N LEU A 23 11.30 1.47 -16.36
CA LEU A 23 10.09 1.66 -15.55
C LEU A 23 9.91 0.54 -14.52
N ALA A 24 10.19 -0.71 -14.90
CA ALA A 24 10.16 -1.84 -13.97
C ALA A 24 11.21 -1.70 -12.84
N ALA A 25 12.43 -1.26 -13.17
CA ALA A 25 13.47 -1.00 -12.19
C ALA A 25 13.09 0.15 -11.25
N LEU A 26 12.54 1.25 -11.78
CA LEU A 26 12.06 2.37 -10.99
C LEU A 26 10.90 1.95 -10.07
N GLU A 27 9.98 1.12 -10.54
CA GLU A 27 8.87 0.60 -9.72
C GLU A 27 9.36 -0.33 -8.61
N HIS A 28 10.39 -1.13 -8.91
CA HIS A 28 11.06 -1.96 -7.91
C HIS A 28 11.72 -1.11 -6.82
N GLU A 29 12.51 -0.10 -7.21
CA GLU A 29 13.16 0.84 -6.28
C GLU A 29 12.14 1.66 -5.49
N ARG A 30 11.02 2.04 -6.11
CA ARG A 30 9.94 2.78 -5.45
C ARG A 30 9.41 2.02 -4.25
N GLY A 31 9.32 0.68 -4.36
CA GLY A 31 8.80 -0.16 -3.30
C GLY A 31 7.46 0.38 -2.79
N GLY A 32 6.55 0.80 -3.68
CA GLY A 32 5.26 1.30 -3.24
C GLY A 32 5.22 2.71 -2.63
N GLY A 33 6.37 3.33 -2.36
CA GLY A 33 6.52 4.67 -1.81
C GLY A 33 6.55 5.77 -2.87
N GLU A 34 7.22 6.87 -2.54
CA GLU A 34 7.52 7.97 -3.46
C GLU A 34 8.82 7.71 -4.19
N LEU A 35 8.97 8.28 -5.39
CA LEU A 35 10.21 8.18 -6.15
C LEU A 35 10.87 9.55 -6.26
N SER A 36 12.10 9.65 -5.76
CA SER A 36 12.87 10.89 -5.76
C SER A 36 13.97 10.80 -6.81
N PHE A 37 13.96 11.76 -7.73
CA PHE A 37 14.98 11.95 -8.75
C PHE A 37 15.91 13.07 -8.30
N GLU A 38 17.21 12.82 -8.42
CA GLU A 38 18.25 13.82 -8.20
C GLU A 38 18.97 14.07 -9.52
N VAL A 39 19.07 15.34 -9.91
CA VAL A 39 19.80 15.78 -11.09
C VAL A 39 20.93 16.70 -10.63
N GLU A 40 22.16 16.23 -10.79
CA GLU A 40 23.36 17.02 -10.57
C GLU A 40 23.78 17.70 -11.88
N LEU A 41 23.78 19.03 -11.88
CA LEU A 41 24.18 19.86 -13.01
C LEU A 41 25.56 20.44 -12.74
N HIS A 42 26.52 20.13 -13.60
CA HIS A 42 27.84 20.76 -13.60
C HIS A 42 27.91 21.80 -14.72
N ALA A 43 28.26 23.03 -14.38
CA ALA A 43 28.40 24.13 -15.32
C ALA A 43 29.70 24.88 -15.09
N THR A 44 30.26 25.46 -16.16
CA THR A 44 31.38 26.39 -16.04
C THR A 44 30.85 27.81 -16.17
N ALA A 45 30.89 28.56 -15.07
CA ALA A 45 30.54 29.98 -15.06
C ALA A 45 31.79 30.81 -15.34
N THR A 46 31.65 31.89 -16.11
CA THR A 46 32.75 32.86 -16.28
C THR A 46 32.48 34.06 -15.39
N GLN A 47 33.36 34.30 -14.42
CA GLN A 47 33.30 35.44 -13.53
C GLN A 47 34.64 36.17 -13.58
N GLN A 48 34.64 37.42 -14.05
CA GLN A 48 35.85 38.27 -14.10
C GLN A 48 37.04 37.58 -14.81
N GLU A 49 36.80 37.03 -15.99
CA GLU A 49 37.80 36.28 -16.80
C GLU A 49 38.30 34.95 -16.19
N GLN A 50 37.78 34.54 -15.04
CA GLN A 50 38.03 33.22 -14.46
C GLN A 50 36.87 32.27 -14.76
N HIS A 51 37.22 31.04 -15.16
CA HIS A 51 36.28 29.94 -15.32
C HIS A 51 36.14 29.19 -13.99
N VAL A 52 34.94 29.21 -13.41
CA VAL A 52 34.63 28.53 -12.15
C VAL A 52 33.68 27.39 -12.44
N LEU A 53 34.05 26.17 -12.03
CA LEU A 53 33.14 25.04 -12.03
C LEU A 53 32.09 25.27 -10.93
N THR A 54 30.82 25.22 -11.29
CA THR A 54 29.69 25.35 -10.40
C THR A 54 28.82 24.11 -10.53
N THR A 55 28.36 23.60 -9.39
CA THR A 55 27.43 22.47 -9.33
C THR A 55 26.09 22.96 -8.79
N ALA A 56 24.99 22.47 -9.35
CA ALA A 56 23.65 22.63 -8.81
C ALA A 56 22.98 21.27 -8.71
N ILE A 57 22.29 21.00 -7.60
CA ILE A 57 21.51 19.78 -7.39
C ILE A 57 20.04 20.16 -7.44
N LEU A 58 19.29 19.45 -8.28
CA LEU A 58 17.84 19.57 -8.39
C LEU A 58 17.22 18.27 -7.90
N THR A 59 16.27 18.36 -6.98
CA THR A 59 15.52 17.21 -6.49
C THR A 59 14.07 17.32 -6.95
N TYR A 60 13.53 16.25 -7.52
CA TYR A 60 12.13 16.13 -7.89
C TYR A 60 11.56 14.86 -7.27
N THR A 61 10.48 14.98 -6.52
CA THR A 61 9.77 13.83 -5.93
C THR A 61 8.47 13.62 -6.69
N SER A 62 8.34 12.46 -7.33
CA SER A 62 7.11 12.03 -7.96
C SER A 62 6.20 11.38 -6.93
N HIS A 63 5.03 11.97 -6.70
CA HIS A 63 3.99 11.37 -5.88
C HIS A 63 3.31 10.20 -6.60
N LEU A 64 2.63 9.34 -5.83
CA LEU A 64 1.97 8.13 -6.38
C LEU A 64 0.98 8.44 -7.51
N SER A 65 0.22 9.52 -7.42
CA SER A 65 -0.74 9.91 -8.45
C SER A 65 -0.07 10.32 -9.76
N GLU A 66 1.04 11.07 -9.69
CA GLU A 66 1.83 11.43 -10.87
C GLU A 66 2.50 10.19 -11.47
N TRP A 67 3.10 9.36 -10.62
CA TRP A 67 3.77 8.14 -11.08
C TRP A 67 2.81 7.15 -11.74
N SER A 68 1.63 6.94 -11.14
CA SER A 68 0.59 6.06 -11.72
C SER A 68 0.11 6.57 -13.08
N ARG A 69 0.02 7.90 -13.26
CA ARG A 69 -0.28 8.51 -14.55
C ARG A 69 0.82 8.23 -15.56
N VAL A 70 2.09 8.37 -15.19
CA VAL A 70 3.23 8.04 -16.07
C VAL A 70 3.19 6.57 -16.49
N LEU A 71 2.97 5.64 -15.56
CA LEU A 71 2.89 4.21 -15.89
C LEU A 71 1.75 3.91 -16.88
N ASN A 72 0.62 4.60 -16.75
CA ASN A 72 -0.51 4.47 -17.67
C ASN A 72 -0.21 5.08 -19.05
N GLU A 73 0.36 6.29 -19.11
CA GLU A 73 0.72 6.99 -20.36
C GLU A 73 1.73 6.19 -21.20
N PHE A 74 2.61 5.43 -20.55
CA PHE A 74 3.58 4.53 -21.21
C PHE A 74 3.00 3.14 -21.53
N GLY A 75 1.73 2.86 -21.21
CA GLY A 75 1.11 1.55 -21.41
C GLY A 75 1.75 0.44 -20.57
N TYR A 76 2.46 0.80 -19.50
CA TYR A 76 3.16 -0.15 -18.64
C TYR A 76 2.18 -0.86 -17.69
N ALA A 77 1.22 -0.12 -17.12
CA ALA A 77 0.19 -0.68 -16.26
C ALA A 77 -1.06 0.20 -16.19
N ASP A 78 -2.23 -0.43 -16.28
CA ASP A 78 -3.52 0.17 -15.92
C ASP A 78 -3.71 0.06 -14.39
N LEU A 79 -3.26 1.09 -13.66
CA LEU A 79 -3.30 1.09 -12.20
C LEU A 79 -4.53 1.83 -11.67
N MET A 80 -5.32 1.15 -10.83
CA MET A 80 -6.35 1.78 -10.01
C MET A 80 -5.87 1.88 -8.56
N VAL A 81 -5.63 3.12 -8.09
CA VAL A 81 -5.26 3.38 -6.69
C VAL A 81 -6.51 3.64 -5.86
N ILE A 82 -6.82 2.74 -4.93
CA ILE A 82 -7.88 2.95 -3.93
C ILE A 82 -7.23 3.32 -2.61
N GLY A 83 -7.37 4.58 -2.21
CA GLY A 83 -6.96 5.03 -0.89
C GLY A 83 -7.88 4.48 0.19
N ILE A 84 -7.38 3.62 1.08
CA ILE A 84 -8.12 3.11 2.23
C ILE A 84 -7.77 3.99 3.44
N PRO A 85 -8.70 4.82 3.95
CA PRO A 85 -8.41 5.70 5.08
C PRO A 85 -8.26 4.87 6.35
N ILE A 86 -7.04 4.78 6.86
CA ILE A 86 -6.74 4.15 8.14
C ILE A 86 -6.55 5.28 9.16
N GLN A 87 -7.56 5.48 10.02
CA GLN A 87 -7.49 6.50 11.07
C GLN A 87 -6.30 6.21 11.99
N ARG A 88 -5.46 7.23 12.20
CA ARG A 88 -4.36 7.20 13.15
C ARG A 88 -4.77 8.01 14.37
N GLY A 89 -4.78 7.38 15.55
CA GLY A 89 -4.81 8.08 16.82
C GLY A 89 -6.14 8.03 17.59
N GLY A 90 -6.01 8.20 18.90
CA GLY A 90 -7.06 8.14 19.92
C GLY A 90 -6.71 7.10 21.00
N ALA A 91 -6.21 7.55 22.16
CA ALA A 91 -5.86 6.65 23.25
C ALA A 91 -7.10 5.94 23.84
N PRO A 92 -7.01 4.63 24.17
CA PRO A 92 -5.98 3.69 23.73
C PRO A 92 -6.15 3.31 22.25
N ASP A 93 -5.01 3.19 21.56
CA ASP A 93 -4.92 2.78 20.16
C ASP A 93 -5.04 1.26 20.03
N LEU A 94 -6.29 0.79 20.05
CA LEU A 94 -6.59 -0.64 20.05
C LEU A 94 -6.16 -1.36 18.75
N LEU A 95 -5.96 -0.62 17.65
CA LEU A 95 -5.64 -1.19 16.33
C LEU A 95 -4.19 -0.94 15.89
N GLY A 96 -3.32 -0.44 16.76
CA GLY A 96 -1.93 -0.12 16.42
C GLY A 96 -1.16 -1.32 15.85
N ASP A 97 -1.20 -2.45 16.54
CA ASP A 97 -0.52 -3.69 16.14
C ASP A 97 -1.08 -4.26 14.81
N ALA A 98 -2.38 -4.13 14.56
CA ALA A 98 -2.99 -4.50 13.28
C ALA A 98 -2.50 -3.59 12.13
N ARG A 99 -2.33 -2.29 12.37
CA ARG A 99 -1.76 -1.34 11.40
C ARG A 99 -0.30 -1.67 11.08
N ASP A 100 0.49 -1.96 12.10
CA ASP A 100 1.91 -2.30 11.92
C ASP A 100 2.08 -3.60 11.12
N ARG A 101 1.25 -4.61 11.40
CA ARG A 101 1.24 -5.86 10.62
C ARG A 101 0.84 -5.64 9.18
N LEU A 102 -0.16 -4.81 8.91
CA LEU A 102 -0.58 -4.49 7.55
C LEU A 102 0.54 -3.76 6.79
N SER A 103 1.20 -2.79 7.44
CA SER A 103 2.36 -2.11 6.86
C SER A 103 3.49 -3.09 6.53
N ARG A 104 3.76 -4.06 7.39
CA ARG A 104 4.77 -5.10 7.13
C ARG A 104 4.34 -6.07 6.02
N ALA A 105 3.06 -6.43 5.95
CA ALA A 105 2.53 -7.27 4.87
C ALA A 105 2.72 -6.60 3.51
N TYR A 106 2.49 -5.29 3.44
CA TYR A 106 2.80 -4.51 2.24
C TYR A 106 4.29 -4.56 1.89
N GLN A 107 5.17 -4.36 2.89
CA GLN A 107 6.60 -4.50 2.68
C GLN A 107 6.99 -5.89 2.17
N ASP A 108 6.35 -6.95 2.65
CA ASP A 108 6.61 -8.30 2.16
C ASP A 108 6.25 -8.48 0.68
N ILE A 109 5.14 -7.89 0.19
CA ILE A 109 4.79 -7.87 -1.24
C ILE A 109 5.93 -7.26 -2.07
N LEU A 110 6.43 -6.10 -1.63
CA LEU A 110 7.47 -5.35 -2.37
C LEU A 110 8.78 -6.13 -2.49
N HIS A 111 9.07 -7.00 -1.52
CA HIS A 111 10.27 -7.82 -1.51
C HIS A 111 10.04 -9.25 -2.04
N GLY A 112 8.89 -9.54 -2.66
CA GLY A 112 8.59 -10.87 -3.18
C GLY A 112 8.31 -11.94 -2.13
N ARG A 113 8.09 -11.56 -0.85
CA ARG A 113 7.80 -12.49 0.26
C ARG A 113 6.29 -12.71 0.38
N TYR A 114 5.68 -13.31 -0.64
CA TYR A 114 4.22 -13.38 -0.77
C TYR A 114 3.54 -14.19 0.33
N ASP A 115 4.11 -15.33 0.75
CA ASP A 115 3.55 -16.13 1.85
C ASP A 115 3.57 -15.37 3.19
N ASP A 116 4.63 -14.62 3.45
CA ASP A 116 4.73 -13.78 4.64
C ASP A 116 3.68 -12.66 4.60
N ALA A 117 3.46 -12.05 3.44
CA ALA A 117 2.44 -11.03 3.25
C ALA A 117 1.03 -11.58 3.56
N VAL A 118 0.69 -12.74 2.99
CA VAL A 118 -0.60 -13.42 3.22
C VAL A 118 -0.75 -13.81 4.70
N GLY A 119 0.29 -14.41 5.29
CA GLY A 119 0.31 -14.80 6.70
C GLY A 119 0.17 -13.60 7.65
N ARG A 120 0.76 -12.44 7.33
CA ARG A 120 0.57 -11.22 8.11
C ARG A 120 -0.82 -10.61 7.91
N ALA A 121 -1.35 -10.59 6.70
CA ALA A 121 -2.72 -10.13 6.43
C ALA A 121 -3.76 -10.92 7.23
N ARG A 122 -3.56 -12.23 7.39
CA ARG A 122 -4.35 -13.05 8.31
C ARG A 122 -4.26 -12.57 9.76
N LYS A 123 -3.05 -12.32 10.27
CA LYS A 123 -2.82 -11.83 11.64
C LYS A 123 -3.41 -10.44 11.89
N VAL A 124 -3.61 -9.63 10.84
CA VAL A 124 -4.36 -8.36 10.92
C VAL A 124 -5.82 -8.66 11.29
N ILE A 125 -6.47 -9.58 10.57
CA ILE A 125 -7.88 -9.97 10.83
C ILE A 125 -8.02 -10.56 12.23
N GLU A 126 -7.13 -11.48 12.62
CA GLU A 126 -7.14 -12.09 13.96
C GLU A 126 -6.94 -11.04 15.07
N GLY A 127 -6.06 -10.05 14.86
CA GLY A 127 -5.88 -8.93 15.79
C GLY A 127 -7.13 -8.05 15.91
N ILE A 128 -7.82 -7.79 14.79
CA ILE A 128 -9.08 -7.03 14.78
C ILE A 128 -10.17 -7.78 15.55
N TRP A 129 -10.25 -9.10 15.41
CA TRP A 129 -11.19 -9.94 16.15
C TRP A 129 -10.99 -9.84 17.65
N ALA A 130 -9.73 -9.95 18.10
CA ALA A 130 -9.38 -9.80 19.52
C ALA A 130 -9.82 -8.45 20.11
N VAL A 131 -9.80 -7.38 19.31
CA VAL A 131 -10.18 -6.02 19.74
C VAL A 131 -11.70 -5.81 19.71
N THR A 132 -12.36 -6.31 18.68
CA THR A 132 -13.80 -6.11 18.46
C THR A 132 -14.66 -7.09 19.26
N GLY A 133 -14.06 -8.10 19.87
CA GLY A 133 -14.77 -9.19 20.56
C GLY A 133 -15.45 -10.14 19.58
N ALA A 134 -15.12 -10.07 18.29
CA ALA A 134 -15.47 -11.12 17.35
C ALA A 134 -14.63 -12.35 17.68
N ASP A 135 -15.26 -13.51 17.81
CA ASP A 135 -14.57 -14.77 18.04
C ASP A 135 -14.77 -15.74 16.87
N LYS A 136 -14.01 -16.84 16.93
CA LYS A 136 -14.09 -17.90 15.92
C LYS A 136 -15.49 -18.52 15.86
N ASP A 137 -16.20 -18.57 16.97
CA ASP A 137 -17.52 -19.20 17.06
C ASP A 137 -18.58 -18.34 16.35
N ALA A 138 -18.52 -17.01 16.49
CA ALA A 138 -19.37 -16.08 15.77
C ALA A 138 -19.14 -16.12 14.24
N ALA A 139 -17.88 -16.27 13.83
CA ALA A 139 -17.53 -16.46 12.42
C ALA A 139 -17.99 -17.82 11.88
N LEU A 140 -17.85 -18.90 12.66
CA LEU A 140 -18.33 -20.23 12.30
C LEU A 140 -19.86 -20.24 12.19
N ALA A 141 -20.55 -19.62 13.14
CA ALA A 141 -22.00 -19.45 13.11
C ALA A 141 -22.45 -18.63 11.90
N ALA A 142 -21.70 -17.59 11.51
CA ALA A 142 -21.98 -16.84 10.28
C ALA A 142 -21.83 -17.70 9.02
N LYS A 143 -20.84 -18.61 8.98
CA LYS A 143 -20.66 -19.59 7.90
C LYS A 143 -21.81 -20.60 7.84
N GLU A 144 -22.25 -21.12 8.99
CA GLU A 144 -23.40 -22.03 9.06
C GLU A 144 -24.71 -21.33 8.63
N TYR A 145 -24.91 -20.09 9.07
CA TYR A 145 -26.05 -19.27 8.65
C TYR A 145 -26.05 -19.01 7.14
N PHE A 146 -24.87 -18.82 6.54
CA PHE A 146 -24.74 -18.67 5.09
C PHE A 146 -25.20 -19.93 4.35
N ALA A 147 -24.87 -21.11 4.87
CA ALA A 147 -25.28 -22.39 4.28
C ALA A 147 -26.79 -22.66 4.41
N GLY A 148 -27.42 -22.20 5.50
CA GLY A 148 -28.85 -22.42 5.77
C GLY A 148 -29.78 -21.33 5.26
N ASP A 149 -29.68 -20.12 5.80
CA ASP A 149 -30.62 -19.02 5.55
C ASP A 149 -29.89 -17.68 5.34
N ARG A 150 -29.08 -17.64 4.26
CA ARG A 150 -28.30 -16.46 3.86
C ARG A 150 -29.08 -15.15 3.81
N LYS A 151 -30.40 -15.20 3.61
CA LYS A 151 -31.25 -14.00 3.52
C LYS A 151 -31.43 -13.31 4.87
N LYS A 152 -31.38 -14.06 5.98
CA LYS A 152 -31.51 -13.52 7.34
C LYS A 152 -30.23 -12.94 7.92
N MET A 153 -29.08 -13.14 7.26
CA MET A 153 -27.81 -12.62 7.76
C MET A 153 -27.81 -11.10 7.81
N THR A 154 -27.48 -10.55 8.97
CA THR A 154 -27.23 -9.13 9.15
C THR A 154 -25.97 -8.70 8.39
N LYS A 155 -25.79 -7.39 8.19
CA LYS A 155 -24.60 -6.84 7.55
C LYS A 155 -23.31 -7.27 8.27
N ASP A 156 -23.32 -7.27 9.60
CA ASP A 156 -22.15 -7.63 10.41
C ASP A 156 -21.83 -9.13 10.33
N GLN A 157 -22.84 -9.99 10.31
CA GLN A 157 -22.64 -11.43 10.08
C GLN A 157 -22.04 -11.71 8.69
N ARG A 158 -22.48 -10.98 7.65
CA ARG A 158 -21.90 -11.08 6.30
C ARG A 158 -20.45 -10.61 6.28
N ALA A 159 -20.13 -9.52 6.99
CA ALA A 159 -18.76 -9.02 7.10
C ALA A 159 -17.85 -10.04 7.81
N LEU A 160 -18.31 -10.64 8.90
CA LEU A 160 -17.58 -11.71 9.60
C LEU A 160 -17.37 -12.95 8.73
N PHE A 161 -18.37 -13.34 7.94
CA PHE A 161 -18.23 -14.44 6.98
C PHE A 161 -17.13 -14.16 5.94
N VAL A 162 -17.08 -12.94 5.38
CA VAL A 162 -16.02 -12.55 4.44
C VAL A 162 -14.65 -12.59 5.13
N GLN A 163 -14.54 -12.07 6.36
CA GLN A 163 -13.30 -12.11 7.13
C GLN A 163 -12.82 -13.55 7.37
N GLU A 164 -13.73 -14.47 7.68
CA GLU A 164 -13.41 -15.88 7.87
C GLU A 164 -12.97 -16.56 6.57
N ALA A 165 -13.60 -16.22 5.44
CA ALA A 165 -13.17 -16.68 4.13
C ALA A 165 -11.73 -16.24 3.82
N VAL A 166 -11.36 -15.00 4.13
CA VAL A 166 -9.99 -14.51 3.97
C VAL A 166 -9.02 -15.22 4.91
N ARG A 167 -9.41 -15.43 6.18
CA ARG A 167 -8.59 -16.16 7.16
C ARG A 167 -8.31 -17.59 6.70
N HIS A 168 -9.30 -18.26 6.12
CA HIS A 168 -9.17 -19.60 5.55
C HIS A 168 -8.31 -19.60 4.29
N TYR A 169 -8.55 -18.66 3.38
CA TYR A 169 -7.75 -18.53 2.17
C TYR A 169 -6.26 -18.39 2.49
N ALA A 170 -5.92 -17.60 3.52
CA ALA A 170 -4.55 -17.37 4.01
C ALA A 170 -3.97 -18.50 4.89
N HIS A 171 -4.53 -19.72 4.81
CA HIS A 171 -4.03 -20.88 5.52
C HIS A 171 -3.83 -22.04 4.54
N PRO A 172 -2.78 -22.00 3.71
CA PRO A 172 -2.53 -23.09 2.79
C PRO A 172 -2.04 -24.30 3.61
N PRO A 173 -2.41 -25.53 3.23
CA PRO A 173 -1.76 -26.72 3.76
C PRO A 173 -0.29 -26.70 3.32
N HIS A 174 0.65 -26.68 4.27
CA HIS A 174 2.08 -26.87 3.98
C HIS A 174 2.44 -28.35 3.76
N HIS A 175 1.46 -29.16 3.36
CA HIS A 175 1.69 -30.54 2.97
C HIS A 175 1.95 -30.51 1.46
N VAL A 176 3.17 -30.89 1.08
CA VAL A 176 3.50 -31.23 -0.31
C VAL A 176 2.53 -32.34 -0.69
N GLU A 177 1.55 -32.04 -1.53
CA GLU A 177 0.73 -33.10 -2.11
C GLU A 177 1.64 -33.98 -2.98
N ASP A 178 1.37 -35.29 -3.02
CA ASP A 178 2.17 -36.31 -3.73
C ASP A 178 2.29 -36.04 -5.25
N ASP A 179 1.64 -34.99 -5.76
CA ASP A 179 1.66 -34.51 -7.14
C ASP A 179 2.69 -33.38 -7.39
N GLY A 180 3.39 -32.90 -6.35
CA GLY A 180 4.47 -31.91 -6.47
C GLY A 180 4.03 -30.48 -6.75
N ASN A 181 2.75 -30.14 -6.59
CA ASN A 181 2.27 -28.76 -6.68
C ASN A 181 2.34 -28.10 -5.31
N ASP A 182 3.49 -27.49 -5.00
CA ASP A 182 3.55 -26.56 -3.88
C ASP A 182 2.58 -25.39 -4.15
N ALA A 183 1.58 -25.20 -3.28
CA ALA A 183 0.66 -24.07 -3.35
C ALA A 183 1.33 -22.81 -2.79
N TRP A 184 2.31 -22.27 -3.52
CA TRP A 184 2.94 -20.98 -3.23
C TRP A 184 2.00 -19.83 -3.60
N TYR A 185 1.96 -18.78 -2.78
CA TYR A 185 1.22 -17.57 -3.13
C TYR A 185 1.97 -16.73 -4.17
N SER A 186 1.23 -16.24 -5.15
CA SER A 186 1.69 -15.25 -6.12
C SER A 186 1.65 -13.82 -5.57
N ALA A 187 2.18 -12.87 -6.35
CA ALA A 187 2.07 -11.45 -6.06
C ALA A 187 0.60 -11.00 -6.01
N GLU A 188 -0.23 -11.55 -6.92
CA GLU A 188 -1.65 -11.29 -7.05
C GLU A 188 -2.43 -11.81 -5.83
N ASP A 189 -2.10 -13.01 -5.34
CA ASP A 189 -2.71 -13.60 -4.15
C ASP A 189 -2.40 -12.78 -2.88
N ALA A 190 -1.15 -12.32 -2.76
CA ALA A 190 -0.73 -11.47 -1.67
C ALA A 190 -1.42 -10.09 -1.73
N ALA A 191 -1.46 -9.46 -2.91
CA ALA A 191 -2.16 -8.19 -3.11
C ALA A 191 -3.65 -8.29 -2.80
N PHE A 192 -4.32 -9.36 -3.25
CA PHE A 192 -5.72 -9.65 -2.95
C PHE A 192 -5.95 -9.76 -1.44
N THR A 193 -5.14 -10.54 -0.74
CA THR A 193 -5.31 -10.77 0.70
C THR A 193 -5.03 -9.51 1.51
N VAL A 194 -3.98 -8.76 1.17
CA VAL A 194 -3.63 -7.49 1.83
C VAL A 194 -4.71 -6.43 1.58
N ALA A 195 -5.29 -6.36 0.38
CA ALA A 195 -6.39 -5.44 0.08
C ALA A 195 -7.62 -5.73 0.95
N LEU A 196 -7.99 -7.00 1.11
CA LEU A 196 -9.11 -7.39 1.97
C LEU A 196 -8.83 -7.11 3.45
N ALA A 197 -7.63 -7.43 3.94
CA ALA A 197 -7.24 -7.11 5.32
C ALA A 197 -7.25 -5.59 5.58
N SER A 198 -6.85 -4.78 4.60
CA SER A 198 -6.91 -3.32 4.66
C SER A 198 -8.34 -2.81 4.77
N ALA A 199 -9.26 -3.36 3.97
CA ALA A 199 -10.67 -3.00 4.02
C ALA A 199 -11.31 -3.36 5.37
N VAL A 200 -10.97 -4.53 5.92
CA VAL A 200 -11.43 -4.99 7.24
C VAL A 200 -10.92 -4.07 8.35
N LEU A 201 -9.65 -3.66 8.28
CA LEU A 201 -9.05 -2.72 9.22
C LEU A 201 -9.74 -1.34 9.19
N ALA A 202 -10.03 -0.82 8.00
CA ALA A 202 -10.75 0.44 7.86
C ALA A 202 -12.18 0.36 8.40
N GLN A 203 -12.89 -0.75 8.14
CA GLN A 203 -14.21 -1.00 8.69
C GLN A 203 -14.19 -1.04 10.22
N ALA A 204 -13.28 -1.81 10.82
CA ALA A 204 -13.14 -1.92 12.26
C ALA A 204 -12.79 -0.57 12.91
N SER A 205 -11.90 0.20 12.28
CA SER A 205 -11.56 1.55 12.73
C SER A 205 -12.80 2.46 12.75
N SER A 206 -13.62 2.45 11.71
CA SER A 206 -14.87 3.22 11.66
C SER A 206 -15.86 2.81 12.76
N GLN A 207 -16.03 1.51 13.00
CA GLN A 207 -16.93 0.98 14.04
C GLN A 207 -16.49 1.40 15.46
N LEU A 208 -15.19 1.34 15.75
CA LEU A 208 -14.65 1.75 17.05
C LEU A 208 -14.79 3.25 17.29
N HIS A 209 -14.58 4.09 16.26
CA HIS A 209 -14.82 5.52 16.36
C HIS A 209 -16.30 5.85 16.58
N GLY A 210 -17.20 5.26 15.78
CA GLY A 210 -18.64 5.47 15.89
C GLY A 210 -19.26 4.93 17.19
N SER A 211 -18.61 3.98 17.87
CA SER A 211 -19.04 3.50 19.19
C SER A 211 -18.56 4.39 20.33
N ARG A 212 -17.40 5.05 20.21
CA ARG A 212 -16.92 6.05 21.19
C ARG A 212 -17.79 7.31 21.19
N ALA A 213 -18.12 7.85 20.01
CA ALA A 213 -18.95 9.05 19.89
C ALA A 213 -20.34 8.90 20.54
N ARG A 214 -20.92 7.70 20.52
CA ARG A 214 -22.22 7.38 21.13
C ARG A 214 -22.20 7.17 22.65
N ARG A 215 -21.02 7.08 23.28
CA ARG A 215 -20.89 6.94 24.75
C ARG A 215 -20.63 8.26 25.47
N SER A 216 -20.41 9.34 24.73
CA SER A 216 -20.19 10.70 25.24
C SER A 216 -21.44 11.58 25.20
N GLU A 217 -22.58 11.03 24.78
CA GLU A 217 -23.92 11.63 24.86
C GLU A 217 -24.73 10.94 25.96
#